data_AF-A0AAV5YZX0-F1
#
_entry.id   AF-A0AAV5YZX0-F1
#
_cell.length_a   1.000
_cell.length_b   1.000
_cell.length_c   1.000
_cell.angle_alpha   90.00
_cell.angle_beta   90.00
_cell.angle_gamma   90.00
#
_symmetry.space_group_name_H-M   'P 1'
#
loop_
_entity.id
_entity.type
_entity.pdbx_description
1 polymer ?
#
loop_
_entity_poly.entity_id
_entity_poly.type
_entity_poly.pdbx_seq_one_letter_code
_entity_poly.pdbx_strand_id
1 'polypeptide(L)'
;MHRLLLGLVLLGGLVAPAAGEEYRLQVANLYRDAFMHYLDGPLGTGSGELVMDRLGRDLDEAPGRPAKVPSGALLGDRPLRYGWEALAGSFGAVKVIAEIKPAEGSRRWDEVVWTGNPGDRSVWVVGPTTTRTQEVIHVALQGLPLNGGAAPALRYYVPYRVTGSPSPQTVVTYPLDFLRFYEDRGPVLWDRYLSRSVGLGQGIAVVVGENSNPTFADWVYIVIQHPPRPATFRVAVGWERRRGADHSNLDGTTIRE
;
A
#
# COMPACT_ATOMS: atom_id res chain seq x y z
N MET A 1 44.05 48.53 34.57
CA MET A 1 43.53 47.18 34.88
C MET A 1 42.00 47.25 34.79
N HIS A 2 41.39 47.07 33.62
CA HIS A 2 40.80 45.81 33.13
C HIS A 2 39.77 45.15 34.07
N ARG A 3 38.46 45.32 33.77
CA ARG A 3 37.44 44.27 33.44
C ARG A 3 36.03 44.75 33.85
N LEU A 4 35.16 45.11 32.89
CA LEU A 4 34.26 44.28 32.07
C LEU A 4 32.94 43.90 32.77
N LEU A 5 31.88 44.61 32.37
CA LEU A 5 30.48 44.18 32.38
C LEU A 5 30.33 42.78 31.79
N LEU A 6 29.43 41.96 32.33
CA LEU A 6 28.63 41.04 31.50
C LEU A 6 27.33 40.66 32.21
N GLY A 7 26.24 41.25 31.70
CA GLY A 7 24.88 40.89 32.03
C GLY A 7 24.53 39.53 31.44
N LEU A 8 23.78 38.75 32.23
CA LEU A 8 23.26 37.45 31.86
C LEU A 8 22.00 37.65 31.01
N VAL A 9 22.11 37.52 29.69
CA VAL A 9 20.96 37.43 28.78
C VAL A 9 20.53 35.97 28.73
N LEU A 10 19.38 35.66 29.36
CA LEU A 10 18.66 34.40 29.13
C LEU A 10 18.09 34.41 27.71
N LEU A 11 18.72 33.69 26.79
CA LEU A 11 18.11 33.29 25.53
C LEU A 11 17.10 32.15 25.81
N GLY A 12 15.83 32.53 25.99
CA GLY A 12 14.71 31.61 25.88
C GLY A 12 14.63 31.10 24.45
N GLY A 13 15.11 29.88 24.23
CA GLY A 13 14.93 29.17 22.97
C GLY A 13 13.45 28.92 22.72
N LEU A 14 12.88 29.65 21.77
CA LEU A 14 11.64 29.26 21.09
C LEU A 14 11.89 27.92 20.43
N VAL A 15 11.43 26.83 21.06
CA VAL A 15 11.26 25.55 20.39
C VAL A 15 10.14 25.79 19.37
N ALA A 16 10.52 26.02 18.12
CA ALA A 16 9.55 26.03 17.03
C ALA A 16 8.79 24.70 17.08
N PRO A 17 7.45 24.68 16.98
CA PRO A 17 6.73 23.43 16.84
C PRO A 17 7.31 22.74 15.60
N ALA A 18 7.75 21.49 15.75
CA ALA A 18 8.22 20.70 14.63
C ALA A 18 7.11 20.69 13.58
N ALA A 19 7.33 21.37 12.46
CA ALA A 19 6.40 21.34 11.34
C ALA A 19 6.28 19.87 10.91
N GLY A 20 5.07 19.33 10.91
CA GLY A 20 4.85 17.97 10.43
C GLY A 20 5.32 17.85 8.98
N GLU A 21 5.85 16.69 8.62
CA GLU A 21 6.40 16.44 7.29
C GLU A 21 5.29 16.05 6.32
N GLU A 22 5.41 16.48 5.06
CA GLU A 22 4.46 16.13 4.00
C GLU A 22 4.82 14.77 3.40
N TYR A 23 3.94 13.79 3.53
CA TYR A 23 4.06 12.47 2.94
C TYR A 23 3.07 12.30 1.79
N ARG A 24 3.42 11.45 0.83
CA ARG A 24 2.60 11.17 -0.36
C ARG A 24 2.46 9.69 -0.59
N LEU A 25 1.27 9.25 -0.94
CA LEU A 25 0.97 7.89 -1.39
C LEU A 25 0.26 7.96 -2.74
N GLN A 26 0.77 7.17 -3.69
CA GLN A 26 0.17 6.96 -5.00
C GLN A 26 -0.22 5.49 -5.17
N VAL A 27 -1.48 5.22 -5.53
CA VAL A 27 -2.01 3.84 -5.66
C VAL A 27 -2.64 3.63 -7.04
N ALA A 28 -2.29 2.54 -7.71
CA ALA A 28 -2.87 2.14 -8.98
C ALA A 28 -3.44 0.73 -8.88
N ASN A 29 -4.69 0.54 -9.29
CA ASN A 29 -5.35 -0.75 -9.32
C ASN A 29 -5.48 -1.21 -10.78
N LEU A 30 -4.81 -2.30 -11.16
CA LEU A 30 -4.78 -2.81 -12.52
C LEU A 30 -5.46 -4.18 -12.61
N TYR A 31 -6.09 -4.47 -13.74
CA TYR A 31 -6.39 -5.86 -14.09
C TYR A 31 -5.09 -6.67 -14.20
N ARG A 32 -5.14 -7.95 -13.84
CA ARG A 32 -4.00 -8.89 -13.92
C ARG A 32 -3.25 -8.78 -15.24
N ASP A 33 -3.94 -8.91 -16.37
CA ASP A 33 -3.25 -9.00 -17.66
C ASP A 33 -2.50 -7.71 -18.00
N ALA A 34 -3.03 -6.55 -17.60
CA ALA A 34 -2.33 -5.27 -17.72
C ALA A 34 -1.13 -5.17 -16.79
N PHE A 35 -1.22 -5.68 -15.56
CA PHE A 35 -0.08 -5.74 -14.63
C PHE A 35 1.02 -6.67 -15.16
N MET A 36 0.64 -7.87 -15.57
CA MET A 36 1.55 -8.91 -16.07
C MET A 36 2.30 -8.49 -17.32
N HIS A 37 1.74 -7.59 -18.13
CA HIS A 37 2.41 -7.01 -19.29
C HIS A 37 3.76 -6.36 -18.95
N TYR A 38 3.98 -5.93 -17.70
CA TYR A 38 5.18 -5.24 -17.24
C TYR A 38 6.21 -6.14 -16.52
N LEU A 39 6.00 -7.45 -16.48
CA LEU A 39 6.96 -8.39 -15.91
C LEU A 39 8.10 -8.67 -16.89
N ASP A 40 9.09 -7.76 -16.88
CA ASP A 40 10.27 -7.84 -17.74
C ASP A 40 11.47 -8.40 -16.98
N GLY A 41 11.55 -9.73 -16.85
CA GLY A 41 12.72 -10.41 -16.29
C GLY A 41 12.40 -11.48 -15.25
N PRO A 42 13.43 -12.06 -14.61
CA PRO A 42 13.25 -13.11 -13.62
C PRO A 42 12.61 -12.56 -12.35
N LEU A 43 11.59 -13.27 -11.84
CA LEU A 43 10.86 -12.86 -10.62
C LEU A 43 11.67 -13.04 -9.33
N GLY A 44 12.75 -13.82 -9.36
CA GLY A 44 13.49 -14.19 -8.14
C GLY A 44 12.60 -14.97 -7.17
N THR A 45 12.65 -14.60 -5.89
CA THR A 45 11.74 -15.17 -4.87
C THR A 45 10.37 -14.50 -4.84
N GLY A 46 10.14 -13.47 -5.67
CA GLY A 46 8.93 -12.66 -5.61
C GLY A 46 8.89 -11.73 -4.41
N SER A 47 10.06 -11.31 -3.91
CA SER A 47 10.21 -10.49 -2.69
C SER A 47 10.93 -9.16 -2.99
N GLY A 48 10.66 -8.56 -4.15
CA GLY A 48 11.17 -7.25 -4.53
C GLY A 48 12.44 -7.25 -5.38
N GLU A 49 12.94 -8.40 -5.82
CA GLU A 49 14.15 -8.49 -6.65
C GLU A 49 13.93 -7.89 -8.04
N LEU A 50 12.76 -8.16 -8.65
CA LEU A 50 12.40 -7.61 -9.95
C LEU A 50 11.98 -6.14 -9.81
N VAL A 51 12.70 -5.26 -10.51
CA VAL A 51 12.37 -3.85 -10.66
C VAL A 51 11.39 -3.65 -11.82
N MET A 52 10.35 -2.84 -11.60
CA MET A 52 9.26 -2.57 -12.54
C MET A 52 9.30 -1.12 -13.06
N ASP A 53 10.46 -0.66 -13.52
CA ASP A 53 10.66 0.72 -13.98
C ASP A 53 9.72 1.13 -15.12
N ARG A 54 9.42 0.18 -16.02
CA ARG A 54 8.49 0.43 -17.13
C ARG A 54 7.08 0.72 -16.65
N LEU A 55 6.59 -0.05 -15.66
CA LEU A 55 5.27 0.17 -15.06
C LEU A 55 5.20 1.54 -14.38
N GLY A 56 6.17 1.88 -13.53
CA GLY A 56 6.21 3.18 -12.84
C GLY A 56 6.20 4.35 -13.82
N ARG A 57 7.04 4.30 -14.85
CA ARG A 57 7.15 5.35 -15.87
C ARG A 57 5.89 5.49 -16.74
N ASP A 58 5.20 4.38 -17.02
CA ASP A 58 4.01 4.40 -17.89
C ASP A 58 2.73 4.76 -17.13
N LEU A 59 2.72 4.58 -15.80
CA LEU A 59 1.69 5.12 -14.89
C LEU A 59 1.88 6.62 -14.60
N ASP A 60 3.12 7.12 -14.63
CA ASP A 60 3.39 8.53 -14.42
C ASP A 60 2.77 9.40 -15.53
N GLU A 61 2.09 10.47 -15.12
CA GLU A 61 1.52 11.44 -16.04
C GLU A 61 2.62 12.23 -16.75
N ALA A 62 2.48 12.41 -18.06
CA ALA A 62 3.31 13.31 -18.83
C ALA A 62 2.42 14.34 -19.55
N PRO A 63 2.53 15.64 -19.24
CA PRO A 63 1.78 16.69 -19.92
C PRO A 63 1.95 16.63 -21.44
N GLY A 64 0.84 16.71 -22.17
CA GLY A 64 0.85 16.71 -23.64
C GLY A 64 1.19 15.38 -24.30
N ARG A 65 1.24 14.26 -23.57
CA ARG A 65 1.40 12.91 -24.13
C ARG A 65 0.18 12.06 -23.85
N PRO A 66 -0.22 11.18 -24.80
CA PRO A 66 -1.25 10.19 -24.53
C PRO A 66 -0.80 9.29 -23.37
N ALA A 67 -1.74 8.97 -22.47
CA ALA A 67 -1.47 8.05 -21.38
C ALA A 67 -1.05 6.68 -21.93
N LYS A 68 0.06 6.15 -21.43
CA LYS A 68 0.60 4.87 -21.91
C LYS A 68 -0.14 3.68 -21.32
N VAL A 69 -0.56 3.78 -20.07
CA VAL A 69 -1.53 2.84 -19.48
C VAL A 69 -2.93 3.29 -19.89
N PRO A 70 -3.70 2.49 -20.66
CA PRO A 70 -5.06 2.84 -21.03
C PRO A 70 -5.98 2.79 -19.80
N SER A 71 -7.04 3.61 -19.76
CA SER A 71 -8.01 3.59 -18.64
C SER A 71 -8.66 2.22 -18.46
N GLY A 72 -8.88 1.47 -19.55
CA GLY A 72 -9.42 0.11 -19.52
C GLY A 72 -8.50 -0.92 -18.83
N ALA A 73 -7.22 -0.59 -18.61
CA ALA A 73 -6.32 -1.42 -17.80
C ALA A 73 -6.52 -1.22 -16.28
N LEU A 74 -7.21 -0.16 -15.87
CA LEU A 74 -7.42 0.20 -14.46
C LEU A 74 -8.77 -0.28 -13.93
N LEU A 75 -8.81 -0.53 -12.62
CA LEU A 75 -10.01 -0.84 -11.85
C LEU A 75 -10.48 0.40 -11.08
N GLY A 76 -11.47 1.10 -11.62
CA GLY A 76 -12.05 2.30 -10.99
C GLY A 76 -12.98 2.01 -9.80
N ASP A 77 -13.35 0.75 -9.56
CA ASP A 77 -14.21 0.33 -8.44
C ASP A 77 -13.40 -0.15 -7.22
N ARG A 78 -12.14 0.28 -7.14
CA ARG A 78 -11.18 0.00 -6.06
C ARG A 78 -10.64 1.32 -5.49
N PRO A 79 -11.48 2.18 -4.89
CA PRO A 79 -11.02 3.47 -4.42
C PRO A 79 -10.07 3.32 -3.23
N LEU A 80 -9.01 4.13 -3.24
CA LEU A 80 -8.21 4.40 -2.04
C LEU A 80 -9.06 5.12 -0.98
N ARG A 81 -8.92 4.71 0.28
CA ARG A 81 -9.59 5.29 1.45
C ARG A 81 -8.63 5.42 2.62
N TYR A 82 -8.87 6.38 3.50
CA TYR A 82 -8.19 6.45 4.79
C TYR A 82 -8.73 5.38 5.75
N GLY A 83 -7.89 4.89 6.66
CA GLY A 83 -8.36 4.06 7.77
C GLY A 83 -9.15 4.89 8.79
N TRP A 84 -10.30 4.40 9.23
CA TRP A 84 -11.02 4.98 10.37
C TRP A 84 -10.27 4.70 11.68
N GLU A 85 -10.71 5.33 12.76
CA GLU A 85 -9.99 5.36 14.03
C GLU A 85 -9.69 3.97 14.61
N ALA A 86 -10.71 3.11 14.69
CA ALA A 86 -10.55 1.76 15.19
C ALA A 86 -9.56 0.96 14.34
N LEU A 87 -9.73 0.97 13.01
CA LEU A 87 -8.80 0.32 12.09
C LEU A 87 -7.37 0.83 12.27
N ALA A 88 -7.14 2.15 12.31
CA ALA A 88 -5.83 2.72 12.54
C ALA A 88 -5.22 2.21 13.86
N GLY A 89 -6.00 2.24 14.95
CA GLY A 89 -5.60 1.69 16.25
C GLY A 89 -5.21 0.21 16.18
N SER A 90 -5.95 -0.62 15.41
CA SER A 90 -5.63 -2.04 15.25
C SER A 90 -4.30 -2.31 14.56
N PHE A 91 -3.92 -1.45 13.62
CA PHE A 91 -2.63 -1.50 12.94
C PHE A 91 -1.51 -0.81 13.73
N GLY A 92 -1.78 -0.33 14.95
CA GLY A 92 -0.84 0.47 15.74
C GLY A 92 -0.46 1.78 15.03
N ALA A 93 -1.37 2.29 14.19
CA ALA A 93 -1.23 3.47 13.38
C ALA A 93 -2.07 4.63 13.95
N VAL A 94 -1.77 5.84 13.49
CA VAL A 94 -2.57 7.04 13.75
C VAL A 94 -3.60 7.22 12.64
N LYS A 95 -4.76 7.75 13.00
CA LYS A 95 -5.78 8.13 12.03
C LYS A 95 -5.30 9.34 11.24
N VAL A 96 -5.25 9.19 9.92
CA VAL A 96 -4.93 10.28 8.99
C VAL A 96 -6.16 10.56 8.14
N ILE A 97 -6.58 11.82 8.08
CA ILE A 97 -7.63 12.27 7.15
C ILE A 97 -6.98 13.24 6.18
N ALA A 98 -7.11 12.96 4.89
CA ALA A 98 -6.59 13.80 3.82
C ALA A 98 -7.47 13.66 2.58
N GLU A 99 -7.41 14.65 1.70
CA GLU A 99 -8.07 14.61 0.40
C GLU A 99 -7.41 13.56 -0.50
N ILE A 100 -8.23 12.66 -1.05
CA ILE A 100 -7.79 11.65 -2.00
C ILE A 100 -8.20 12.11 -3.40
N LYS A 101 -7.21 12.32 -4.26
CA LYS A 101 -7.39 12.68 -5.65
C LYS A 101 -7.46 11.40 -6.48
N PRO A 102 -8.63 11.00 -7.02
CA PRO A 102 -8.77 9.74 -7.74
C PRO A 102 -8.03 9.73 -9.08
N ALA A 103 -7.69 8.55 -9.59
CA ALA A 103 -7.10 8.33 -10.92
C ALA A 103 -8.10 8.63 -12.04
N GLU A 104 -8.26 9.91 -12.38
CA GLU A 104 -9.20 10.38 -13.40
C GLU A 104 -8.51 11.12 -14.56
N GLY A 105 -9.14 11.10 -15.73
CA GLY A 105 -8.63 11.78 -16.92
C GLY A 105 -7.31 11.17 -17.42
N SER A 106 -6.23 11.97 -17.39
CA SER A 106 -4.86 11.54 -17.72
C SER A 106 -4.14 10.84 -16.55
N ARG A 107 -4.61 10.98 -15.32
CA ARG A 107 -3.96 10.42 -14.12
C ARG A 107 -4.20 8.92 -14.01
N ARG A 108 -3.19 8.17 -13.56
CA ARG A 108 -3.26 6.72 -13.35
C ARG A 108 -3.01 6.28 -11.91
N TRP A 109 -2.75 7.25 -11.05
CA TRP A 109 -2.58 7.09 -9.62
C TRP A 109 -3.75 7.76 -8.89
N ASP A 110 -4.40 7.03 -7.99
CA ASP A 110 -5.05 7.65 -6.83
C ASP A 110 -3.94 8.26 -5.99
N GLU A 111 -4.07 9.53 -5.62
CA GLU A 111 -3.05 10.25 -4.87
C GLU A 111 -3.62 10.81 -3.58
N VAL A 112 -2.86 10.64 -2.50
CA VAL A 112 -3.11 11.32 -1.24
C VAL A 112 -1.82 11.95 -0.71
N VAL A 113 -1.96 13.14 -0.16
CA VAL A 113 -0.89 13.91 0.47
C VAL A 113 -1.35 14.28 1.86
N TRP A 114 -0.52 14.03 2.88
CA TRP A 114 -0.86 14.33 4.27
C TRP A 114 0.34 14.82 5.06
N THR A 115 0.06 15.54 6.14
CA THR A 115 1.05 15.92 7.14
C THR A 115 1.07 14.88 8.26
N GLY A 116 2.26 14.40 8.65
CA GLY A 116 2.40 13.46 9.77
C GLY A 116 3.67 13.71 10.59
N ASN A 117 3.77 13.04 11.74
CA ASN A 117 5.01 13.06 12.52
C ASN A 117 5.91 11.89 12.12
N PRO A 118 7.23 12.11 12.03
CA PRO A 118 8.19 11.03 11.94
C PRO A 118 8.01 9.99 13.06
N GLY A 119 8.09 8.71 12.72
CA GLY A 119 7.90 7.61 13.68
C GLY A 119 6.45 7.17 13.86
N ASP A 120 5.46 7.99 13.48
CA ASP A 120 4.07 7.53 13.40
C ASP A 120 3.89 6.55 12.24
N ARG A 121 2.80 5.78 12.29
CA ARG A 121 2.36 4.92 11.19
C ARG A 121 0.99 5.34 10.71
N SER A 122 0.74 5.22 9.42
CA SER A 122 -0.60 5.36 8.83
C SER A 122 -1.01 4.08 8.12
N VAL A 123 -2.33 3.87 8.03
CA VAL A 123 -2.93 2.77 7.26
C VAL A 123 -3.94 3.33 6.27
N TRP A 124 -3.80 2.89 5.03
CA TRP A 124 -4.69 3.21 3.91
C TRP A 124 -5.32 1.94 3.38
N VAL A 125 -6.52 2.06 2.85
CA VAL A 125 -7.32 0.89 2.47
C VAL A 125 -7.74 1.01 1.02
N VAL A 126 -7.50 -0.05 0.25
CA VAL A 126 -8.16 -0.27 -1.03
C VAL A 126 -9.14 -1.41 -0.82
N GLY A 127 -10.42 -1.11 -0.98
CA GLY A 127 -11.50 -2.09 -0.86
C GLY A 127 -12.47 -1.95 -2.02
N PRO A 128 -13.14 -3.04 -2.42
CA PRO A 128 -14.15 -3.01 -3.47
C PRO A 128 -15.33 -2.10 -3.10
N THR A 129 -15.85 -1.34 -4.08
CA THR A 129 -17.19 -0.72 -4.00
C THR A 129 -18.29 -1.61 -4.58
N THR A 130 -17.92 -2.68 -5.28
CA THR A 130 -18.84 -3.61 -5.94
C THR A 130 -18.48 -5.06 -5.65
N THR A 131 -19.40 -6.00 -5.88
CA THR A 131 -19.22 -7.43 -5.61
C THR A 131 -18.45 -8.17 -6.71
N ARG A 132 -17.41 -7.55 -7.29
CA ARG A 132 -16.58 -8.24 -8.28
C ARG A 132 -15.70 -9.30 -7.63
N THR A 133 -15.65 -10.48 -8.24
CA THR A 133 -14.94 -11.66 -7.76
C THR A 133 -13.46 -11.57 -8.11
N GLN A 134 -12.69 -10.79 -7.33
CA GLN A 134 -11.27 -10.57 -7.61
C GLN A 134 -10.35 -10.82 -6.42
N GLU A 135 -9.19 -11.38 -6.69
CA GLU A 135 -8.13 -11.65 -5.72
C GLU A 135 -6.85 -10.88 -6.05
N VAL A 136 -6.07 -10.57 -5.02
CA VAL A 136 -4.78 -9.89 -5.16
C VAL A 136 -3.67 -10.93 -5.18
N ILE A 137 -2.99 -11.01 -6.33
CA ILE A 137 -1.91 -11.98 -6.55
C ILE A 137 -0.56 -11.32 -6.81
N HIS A 138 -0.58 -10.04 -7.19
CA HIS A 138 0.62 -9.30 -7.58
C HIS A 138 0.55 -7.90 -6.97
N VAL A 139 1.67 -7.47 -6.40
CA VAL A 139 1.81 -6.10 -5.89
C VAL A 139 3.15 -5.57 -6.36
N ALA A 140 3.20 -4.31 -6.77
CA ALA A 140 4.45 -3.59 -6.96
C ALA A 140 4.54 -2.44 -5.95
N LEU A 141 5.64 -2.33 -5.22
CA LEU A 141 5.84 -1.31 -4.18
C LEU A 141 7.09 -0.49 -4.41
N GLN A 142 6.97 0.80 -4.17
CA GLN A 142 8.09 1.72 -4.05
C GLN A 142 8.01 2.35 -2.66
N GLY A 143 9.01 2.06 -1.83
CA GLY A 143 9.22 2.73 -0.56
C GLY A 143 10.49 3.56 -0.56
N LEU A 144 11.08 3.70 0.61
CA LEU A 144 12.39 4.29 0.81
C LEU A 144 13.48 3.51 0.05
N PRO A 145 14.60 4.18 -0.28
CA PRO A 145 15.78 3.53 -0.82
C PRO A 145 16.18 2.28 -0.01
N LEU A 146 16.53 1.20 -0.70
CA LEU A 146 17.21 0.08 -0.05
C LEU A 146 18.62 0.50 0.37
N ASN A 147 19.13 -0.14 1.42
CA ASN A 147 20.52 0.03 1.87
C ASN A 147 21.49 -0.08 0.68
N GLY A 148 22.38 0.90 0.51
CA GLY A 148 23.30 0.98 -0.63
C GLY A 148 23.13 2.19 -1.56
N GLY A 149 22.21 3.12 -1.25
CA GLY A 149 22.10 4.42 -1.94
C GLY A 149 21.44 4.38 -3.33
N ALA A 150 20.86 3.25 -3.73
CA ALA A 150 20.08 3.15 -4.95
C ALA A 150 18.82 4.03 -4.87
N ALA A 151 18.42 4.64 -5.98
CA ALA A 151 17.18 5.39 -6.05
C ALA A 151 15.96 4.50 -5.70
N PRO A 152 14.90 5.06 -5.08
CA PRO A 152 13.63 4.35 -4.92
C PRO A 152 13.14 3.83 -6.27
N ALA A 153 12.75 2.57 -6.31
CA ALA A 153 12.21 1.94 -7.51
C ALA A 153 10.99 1.09 -7.16
N LEU A 154 10.03 1.04 -8.08
CA LEU A 154 8.86 0.17 -7.97
C LEU A 154 9.32 -1.28 -8.16
N ARG A 155 9.05 -2.16 -7.21
CA ARG A 155 9.54 -3.54 -7.18
C ARG A 155 8.40 -4.53 -7.04
N TYR A 156 8.50 -5.66 -7.72
CA TYR A 156 7.48 -6.70 -7.77
C TYR A 156 7.51 -7.59 -6.52
N TYR A 157 6.32 -7.90 -5.99
CA TYR A 157 6.10 -8.76 -4.84
C TYR A 157 4.94 -9.74 -5.10
N VAL A 158 5.12 -10.97 -4.65
CA VAL A 158 4.04 -11.95 -4.46
C VAL A 158 3.60 -11.90 -2.99
N PRO A 159 2.31 -11.69 -2.69
CA PRO A 159 1.84 -11.70 -1.31
C PRO A 159 2.16 -13.02 -0.58
N TYR A 160 2.93 -12.94 0.51
CA TYR A 160 3.28 -14.10 1.33
C TYR A 160 2.13 -14.46 2.27
N ARG A 161 1.54 -15.66 2.11
CA ARG A 161 0.54 -16.17 3.05
C ARG A 161 1.20 -16.47 4.40
N VAL A 162 0.75 -15.77 5.44
CA VAL A 162 1.33 -15.90 6.76
C VAL A 162 1.06 -17.28 7.36
N THR A 163 2.12 -17.88 7.92
CA THR A 163 2.09 -19.20 8.58
C THR A 163 2.32 -19.07 10.09
N GLY A 164 2.32 -20.19 10.83
CA GLY A 164 2.53 -20.19 12.29
C GLY A 164 3.91 -19.71 12.76
N SER A 165 4.90 -19.69 11.87
CA SER A 165 6.26 -19.21 12.13
C SER A 165 6.64 -18.16 11.06
N PRO A 166 6.07 -16.94 11.15
CA PRO A 166 6.25 -15.95 10.10
C PRO A 166 7.68 -15.40 10.07
N SER A 167 8.17 -15.16 8.85
CA SER A 167 9.25 -14.20 8.59
C SER A 167 8.65 -12.86 8.17
N PRO A 168 9.22 -11.71 8.58
CA PRO A 168 8.79 -10.41 8.08
C PRO A 168 8.93 -10.29 6.55
N GLN A 169 7.84 -9.93 5.88
CA GLN A 169 7.76 -9.70 4.43
C GLN A 169 7.08 -8.36 4.13
N THR A 170 7.48 -7.71 3.04
CA THR A 170 6.91 -6.41 2.64
C THR A 170 5.45 -6.54 2.19
N VAL A 171 5.07 -7.68 1.62
CA VAL A 171 3.70 -7.96 1.20
C VAL A 171 3.27 -9.29 1.80
N VAL A 172 2.22 -9.27 2.62
CA VAL A 172 1.69 -10.45 3.30
C VAL A 172 0.19 -10.61 3.07
N THR A 173 -0.30 -11.83 3.24
CA THR A 173 -1.72 -12.16 3.16
C THR A 173 -2.20 -12.76 4.48
N TYR A 174 -3.34 -12.25 4.94
CA TYR A 174 -4.13 -12.77 6.06
C TYR A 174 -5.57 -13.01 5.61
N PRO A 175 -6.32 -13.95 6.23
CA PRO A 175 -7.76 -14.01 6.05
C PRO A 175 -8.42 -12.67 6.43
N LEU A 176 -9.32 -12.16 5.58
CA LEU A 176 -10.00 -10.89 5.82
C LEU A 176 -10.81 -10.93 7.12
N ASP A 177 -11.51 -12.03 7.39
CA ASP A 177 -12.31 -12.20 8.61
C ASP A 177 -11.44 -12.10 9.87
N PHE A 178 -10.20 -12.57 9.80
CA PHE A 178 -9.22 -12.43 10.89
C PHE A 178 -8.83 -10.96 11.11
N LEU A 179 -8.53 -10.22 10.04
CA LEU A 179 -8.20 -8.78 10.15
C LEU A 179 -9.38 -7.99 10.72
N ARG A 180 -10.59 -8.24 10.21
CA ARG A 180 -11.84 -7.60 10.67
C ARG A 180 -12.18 -7.95 12.11
N PHE A 181 -11.93 -9.19 12.52
CA PHE A 181 -12.12 -9.58 13.90
C PHE A 181 -11.29 -8.70 14.86
N TYR A 182 -10.10 -8.21 14.50
CA TYR A 182 -9.31 -7.39 15.42
C TYR A 182 -9.45 -5.87 15.24
N GLU A 183 -10.27 -5.41 14.32
CA GLU A 183 -10.36 -4.00 13.95
C GLU A 183 -10.72 -3.09 15.13
N ASP A 184 -11.66 -3.49 15.98
CA ASP A 184 -12.09 -2.73 17.16
C ASP A 184 -11.41 -3.17 18.46
N ARG A 185 -10.33 -3.97 18.38
CA ARG A 185 -9.67 -4.59 19.54
C ARG A 185 -8.36 -3.90 19.92
N GLY A 186 -8.19 -2.64 19.50
CA GLY A 186 -6.96 -1.87 19.74
C GLY A 186 -5.74 -2.54 19.10
N PRO A 187 -4.50 -2.25 19.56
CA PRO A 187 -3.27 -2.61 18.86
C PRO A 187 -2.94 -4.12 18.89
N VAL A 188 -3.83 -4.97 19.41
CA VAL A 188 -3.62 -6.42 19.53
C VAL A 188 -3.30 -7.07 18.18
N LEU A 189 -3.94 -6.64 17.09
CA LEU A 189 -3.64 -7.13 15.75
C LEU A 189 -2.18 -6.87 15.38
N TRP A 190 -1.73 -5.62 15.56
CA TRP A 190 -0.34 -5.26 15.30
C TRP A 190 0.63 -5.98 16.23
N ASP A 191 0.47 -5.79 17.53
CA ASP A 191 1.46 -6.19 18.54
C ASP A 191 1.68 -7.69 18.55
N ARG A 192 0.59 -8.48 18.42
CA ARG A 192 0.67 -9.94 18.47
C ARG A 192 0.88 -10.60 17.12
N TYR A 193 0.44 -10.01 16.02
CA TYR A 193 0.42 -10.71 14.73
C TYR A 193 1.22 -9.97 13.66
N LEU A 194 0.79 -8.77 13.26
CA LEU A 194 1.39 -8.10 12.10
C LEU A 194 2.85 -7.71 12.35
N SER A 195 3.24 -7.33 13.56
CA SER A 195 4.62 -6.97 13.91
C SER A 195 5.65 -8.07 13.62
N ARG A 196 5.21 -9.34 13.60
CA ARG A 196 6.06 -10.51 13.35
C ARG A 196 6.17 -10.90 11.88
N SER A 197 5.21 -10.49 11.05
CA SER A 197 5.12 -10.88 9.64
C SER A 197 5.25 -9.72 8.67
N VAL A 198 5.01 -8.48 9.09
CA VAL A 198 5.04 -7.29 8.23
C VAL A 198 6.42 -6.63 8.31
N GLY A 199 7.16 -6.67 7.22
CA GLY A 199 8.44 -6.01 7.08
C GLY A 199 8.29 -4.57 6.58
N LEU A 200 8.49 -3.59 7.45
CA LEU A 200 8.47 -2.15 7.10
C LEU A 200 9.87 -1.60 6.71
N GLY A 201 10.78 -2.45 6.22
CA GLY A 201 12.17 -2.06 5.95
C GLY A 201 12.33 -0.89 4.96
N GLN A 202 11.41 -0.76 3.99
CA GLN A 202 11.34 0.35 3.05
C GLN A 202 10.35 1.45 3.49
N GLY A 203 9.93 1.46 4.75
CA GLY A 203 8.91 2.40 5.27
C GLY A 203 7.49 2.16 4.77
N ILE A 204 7.25 1.12 3.96
CA ILE A 204 5.94 0.73 3.46
C ILE A 204 5.81 -0.79 3.44
N ALA A 205 4.60 -1.28 3.70
CA ALA A 205 4.22 -2.66 3.51
C ALA A 205 2.75 -2.76 3.07
N VAL A 206 2.38 -3.91 2.52
CA VAL A 206 1.00 -4.24 2.15
C VAL A 206 0.55 -5.50 2.87
N VAL A 207 -0.63 -5.41 3.48
CA VAL A 207 -1.36 -6.55 4.04
C VAL A 207 -2.59 -6.78 3.17
N VAL A 208 -2.63 -7.90 2.49
CA VAL A 208 -3.80 -8.37 1.73
C VAL A 208 -4.73 -9.11 2.68
N GLY A 209 -5.95 -8.62 2.83
CA GLY A 209 -7.06 -9.32 3.46
C GLY A 209 -7.76 -10.19 2.43
N GLU A 210 -7.40 -11.47 2.39
CA GLU A 210 -7.99 -12.45 1.48
C GLU A 210 -9.42 -12.76 1.91
N ASN A 211 -10.37 -12.55 1.01
CA ASN A 211 -11.76 -12.88 1.30
C ASN A 211 -11.97 -14.40 1.30
N SER A 212 -12.56 -14.94 2.36
CA SER A 212 -12.92 -16.36 2.44
C SER A 212 -14.04 -16.72 1.47
N ASN A 213 -14.90 -15.75 1.13
CA ASN A 213 -15.98 -15.91 0.17
C ASN A 213 -15.51 -15.52 -1.24
N PRO A 214 -15.46 -16.46 -2.21
CA PRO A 214 -14.96 -16.20 -3.55
C PRO A 214 -15.82 -15.23 -4.38
N THR A 215 -17.04 -14.92 -3.93
CA THR A 215 -17.91 -13.93 -4.60
C THR A 215 -17.56 -12.49 -4.24
N PHE A 216 -16.67 -12.25 -3.28
CA PHE A 216 -16.24 -10.92 -2.87
C PHE A 216 -14.75 -10.72 -3.11
N ALA A 217 -14.37 -9.47 -3.38
CA ALA A 217 -12.98 -9.14 -3.60
C ALA A 217 -12.17 -9.11 -2.30
N ASP A 218 -10.86 -9.27 -2.45
CA ASP A 218 -9.88 -9.00 -1.41
C ASP A 218 -9.85 -7.52 -1.02
N TRP A 219 -9.29 -7.26 0.16
CA TRP A 219 -8.97 -5.92 0.65
C TRP A 219 -7.46 -5.75 0.70
N VAL A 220 -6.97 -4.54 0.49
CA VAL A 220 -5.55 -4.20 0.59
C VAL A 220 -5.39 -3.12 1.64
N TYR A 221 -4.57 -3.39 2.64
CA TYR A 221 -4.18 -2.44 3.68
C TYR A 221 -2.72 -2.04 3.43
N ILE A 222 -2.50 -0.76 3.13
CA ILE A 222 -1.17 -0.19 2.88
C ILE A 222 -0.71 0.47 4.17
N VAL A 223 0.34 -0.06 4.78
CA VAL A 223 0.91 0.43 6.03
C VAL A 223 2.15 1.25 5.71
N ILE A 224 2.21 2.50 6.18
CA ILE A 224 3.34 3.40 5.96
C ILE A 224 3.91 3.81 7.31
N GLN A 225 5.20 3.58 7.49
CA GLN A 225 6.00 4.13 8.59
C GLN A 225 6.55 5.48 8.15
N HIS A 226 6.17 6.54 8.85
CA HIS A 226 6.56 7.91 8.50
C HIS A 226 8.07 8.12 8.72
N PRO A 227 8.86 8.33 7.64
CA PRO A 227 10.29 8.59 7.77
C PRO A 227 10.56 10.00 8.32
N PRO A 228 11.81 10.28 8.78
CA PRO A 228 12.20 11.62 9.26
C PRO A 228 12.14 12.74 8.23
N ARG A 229 11.98 12.41 6.94
CA ARG A 229 11.90 13.39 5.85
C ARG A 229 10.70 13.05 4.96
N PRO A 230 10.12 14.04 4.26
CA PRO A 230 9.08 13.83 3.25
C PRO A 230 9.46 12.71 2.28
N ALA A 231 8.49 11.86 1.95
CA ALA A 231 8.69 10.74 1.03
C ALA A 231 7.42 10.44 0.22
N THR A 232 7.63 9.98 -1.00
CA THR A 232 6.57 9.47 -1.89
C THR A 232 6.63 7.95 -1.93
N PHE A 233 5.53 7.33 -1.52
CA PHE A 233 5.31 5.90 -1.58
C PHE A 233 4.41 5.57 -2.76
N ARG A 234 4.64 4.43 -3.42
CA ARG A 234 3.81 3.98 -4.55
C ARG A 234 3.41 2.51 -4.39
N VAL A 235 2.17 2.20 -4.75
CA VAL A 235 1.61 0.84 -4.74
C VAL A 235 0.83 0.58 -6.02
N ALA A 236 1.26 -0.37 -6.84
CA ALA A 236 0.44 -0.90 -7.93
C ALA A 236 -0.08 -2.29 -7.55
N VAL A 237 -1.38 -2.53 -7.67
CA VAL A 237 -2.02 -3.80 -7.31
C VAL A 237 -2.56 -4.47 -8.57
N GLY A 238 -2.16 -5.71 -8.81
CA GLY A 238 -2.69 -6.56 -9.87
C GLY A 238 -3.80 -7.47 -9.36
N TRP A 239 -5.01 -7.30 -9.90
CA TRP A 239 -6.21 -8.03 -9.49
C TRP A 239 -6.57 -9.11 -10.52
N GLU A 240 -6.62 -10.38 -10.11
CA GLU A 240 -7.10 -11.51 -10.92
C GLU A 240 -8.58 -11.79 -10.63
N ARG A 241 -9.33 -12.27 -11.62
CA ARG A 241 -10.68 -12.81 -11.39
C ARG A 241 -10.56 -14.14 -10.65
N ARG A 242 -11.26 -14.30 -9.54
CA ARG A 242 -11.30 -15.55 -8.78
C ARG A 242 -11.88 -16.68 -9.61
N ARG A 243 -11.09 -17.73 -9.84
CA ARG A 243 -11.49 -18.90 -10.66
C ARG A 243 -12.63 -19.71 -10.02
N GLY A 244 -12.69 -19.74 -8.68
CA GLY A 244 -13.71 -20.49 -7.93
C GLY A 244 -15.11 -19.86 -7.94
N ALA A 245 -15.29 -18.66 -8.53
CA ALA A 245 -16.60 -18.02 -8.68
C ALA A 245 -17.20 -18.20 -10.08
N ASP A 246 -16.53 -18.94 -10.97
CA ASP A 246 -17.05 -19.24 -12.29
C ASP A 246 -18.05 -20.40 -12.21
N HIS A 247 -19.34 -20.07 -12.25
CA HIS A 247 -20.43 -21.06 -12.31
C HIS A 247 -20.51 -21.80 -13.66
N SER A 248 -19.62 -21.52 -14.61
CA SER A 248 -19.53 -22.18 -15.92
C SER A 248 -19.26 -23.68 -15.82
N ASN A 249 -18.76 -24.18 -14.68
CA ASN A 249 -18.57 -25.61 -14.42
C ASN A 249 -19.83 -26.33 -13.90
N LEU A 250 -20.94 -25.62 -13.65
CA LEU A 250 -22.21 -26.22 -13.18
C LEU A 250 -23.22 -26.48 -14.30
N ASP A 251 -23.02 -25.91 -15.49
CA ASP A 251 -23.94 -26.07 -16.65
C ASP A 251 -23.57 -27.27 -17.55
N GLY A 252 -22.81 -28.22 -17.04
CA GLY A 252 -22.11 -29.23 -17.84
C GLY A 252 -22.53 -30.69 -17.64
N THR A 253 -23.80 -31.04 -17.46
CA THR A 253 -24.31 -32.39 -17.81
C THR A 253 -25.85 -32.44 -17.88
N THR A 254 -26.44 -31.93 -18.96
CA THR A 254 -27.73 -32.48 -19.43
C THR A 254 -27.39 -33.67 -20.33
N ILE A 255 -27.35 -34.87 -19.75
CA ILE A 255 -27.44 -36.10 -20.54
C ILE A 255 -28.87 -36.10 -21.10
N ARG A 256 -29.01 -35.91 -22.42
CA ARG A 256 -30.24 -36.26 -23.12
C ARG A 256 -30.20 -37.77 -23.37
N GLU A 257 -31.18 -38.47 -22.81
CA GLU A 257 -31.55 -39.84 -23.19
C GLU A 257 -32.05 -39.89 -24.65
#